data_AF-A0AA41CL36-F1
#
_entry.id   AF-A0AA41CL36-F1
#
_cell.length_a   1.000
_cell.length_b   1.000
_cell.length_c   1.000
_cell.angle_alpha   90.00
_cell.angle_beta   90.00
_cell.angle_gamma   90.00
#
_symmetry.space_group_name_H-M   'P 1'
#
loop_
_entity.id
_entity.type
_entity.pdbx_description
1 polymer ?
#
loop_
_entity_poly.entity_id
_entity_poly.type
_entity_poly.pdbx_seq_one_letter_code
_entity_poly.pdbx_strand_id
1 'polypeptide(L)'
;MQTTVTTSRAAAIIGIGYEGLRSYLKRGLLGKSGLMPPLVSKDSPAPDQSAVRASWKRFGFTDLCLMRLAKQLVDMGLSFDQANSIVSNEEMRALFSEGSATTDAVVMCWPPFQEYMVFVGEERRYLADHLAQANGTALVIELKAIAQTVTSKLKEIRNEGVSAL
;
A
#
# COMPACT_ATOMS: atom_id res chain seq x y z
N MET A 1 16.87 -13.45 -2.39
CA MET A 1 15.70 -13.55 -3.28
C MET A 1 14.51 -12.93 -2.57
N GLN A 2 13.83 -11.97 -3.21
CA GLN A 2 12.61 -11.39 -2.67
C GLN A 2 11.47 -12.43 -2.74
N THR A 3 10.77 -12.67 -1.64
CA THR A 3 9.66 -13.63 -1.65
C THR A 3 8.48 -12.99 -2.38
N THR A 4 8.04 -13.58 -3.49
CA THR A 4 6.88 -13.09 -4.25
C THR A 4 5.76 -14.11 -4.28
N VAL A 5 4.52 -13.63 -4.27
CA VAL A 5 3.32 -14.47 -4.22
C VAL A 5 2.42 -14.24 -5.43
N THR A 6 1.61 -15.23 -5.78
CA THR A 6 0.60 -15.11 -6.84
C THR A 6 -0.54 -14.18 -6.42
N THR A 7 -1.37 -13.74 -7.36
CA THR A 7 -2.58 -12.94 -7.09
C THR A 7 -3.52 -13.59 -6.07
N SER A 8 -3.72 -14.91 -6.12
CA SER A 8 -4.56 -15.64 -5.15
C SER A 8 -4.02 -15.57 -3.73
N ARG A 9 -2.71 -15.79 -3.56
CA ARG A 9 -2.05 -15.69 -2.26
C ARG A 9 -1.97 -14.23 -1.79
N ALA A 10 -1.74 -13.27 -2.69
CA ALA A 10 -1.80 -11.85 -2.36
C ALA A 10 -3.17 -11.44 -1.81
N ALA A 11 -4.26 -11.85 -2.48
CA ALA A 11 -5.62 -11.57 -2.02
C ALA A 11 -5.86 -12.08 -0.60
N ALA A 12 -5.40 -13.30 -0.30
CA ALA A 12 -5.47 -13.88 1.05
C ALA A 12 -4.66 -13.09 2.09
N ILE A 13 -3.45 -12.64 1.75
CA ILE A 13 -2.59 -11.83 2.65
C ILE A 13 -3.23 -10.45 2.92
N ILE A 14 -3.79 -9.83 1.89
CA ILE A 14 -4.43 -8.51 1.98
C ILE A 14 -5.76 -8.60 2.73
N GLY A 15 -6.41 -9.77 2.69
CA GLY A 15 -7.72 -9.99 3.31
C GLY A 15 -8.86 -9.50 2.42
N ILE A 16 -8.73 -9.67 1.11
CA ILE A 16 -9.79 -9.40 0.12
C ILE A 16 -10.03 -10.64 -0.74
N GLY A 17 -11.23 -10.78 -1.30
CA GLY A 17 -11.52 -11.84 -2.25
C GLY A 17 -10.66 -11.74 -3.51
N TYR A 18 -10.38 -12.87 -4.16
CA TYR A 18 -9.58 -12.92 -5.39
C TYR A 18 -10.10 -11.99 -6.48
N GLU A 19 -11.41 -12.00 -6.75
CA GLU A 19 -12.03 -11.10 -7.73
C GLU A 19 -12.03 -9.64 -7.26
N GLY A 20 -12.07 -9.40 -5.94
CA GLY A 20 -11.92 -8.07 -5.37
C GLY A 20 -10.54 -7.47 -5.68
N LEU A 21 -9.48 -8.24 -5.42
CA LEU A 21 -8.11 -7.82 -5.78
C LEU A 21 -7.98 -7.61 -7.28
N ARG A 22 -8.53 -8.52 -8.09
CA ARG A 22 -8.49 -8.40 -9.55
C ARG A 22 -9.22 -7.15 -10.05
N SER A 23 -10.35 -6.81 -9.45
CA SER A 23 -11.07 -5.56 -9.72
C SER A 23 -10.22 -4.33 -9.37
N TYR A 24 -9.57 -4.33 -8.19
CA TYR A 24 -8.69 -3.23 -7.78
C TYR A 24 -7.51 -3.05 -8.75
N LEU A 25 -6.86 -4.15 -9.16
CA LEU A 25 -5.76 -4.12 -10.13
C LEU A 25 -6.20 -3.57 -11.49
N LYS A 26 -7.40 -3.98 -11.98
CA LYS A 26 -7.97 -3.44 -13.21
C LYS A 26 -8.30 -1.95 -13.13
N ARG A 27 -8.64 -1.46 -11.93
CA ARG A 27 -8.87 -0.03 -11.66
C ARG A 27 -7.58 0.76 -11.43
N GLY A 28 -6.41 0.15 -11.58
CA GLY A 28 -5.12 0.83 -11.46
C GLY A 28 -4.61 0.97 -10.03
N LEU A 29 -4.91 0.03 -9.13
CA LEU A 29 -4.31 -0.01 -7.79
C LEU A 29 -2.77 0.04 -7.87
N LEU A 30 -2.15 0.95 -7.13
CA LEU A 30 -0.71 1.27 -7.16
C LEU A 30 -0.21 1.81 -8.51
N GLY A 31 -1.10 2.38 -9.33
CA GLY A 31 -0.86 2.67 -10.74
C GLY A 31 0.35 3.55 -11.09
N LYS A 32 0.88 4.33 -10.13
CA LYS A 32 2.10 5.13 -10.28
C LYS A 32 3.28 4.69 -9.41
N SER A 33 3.02 3.91 -8.36
CA SER A 33 4.06 3.51 -7.39
C SER A 33 5.02 2.52 -8.05
N GLY A 34 6.34 2.66 -7.82
CA GLY A 34 7.33 1.66 -8.21
C GLY A 34 7.42 1.36 -9.71
N LEU A 35 6.88 2.22 -10.57
CA LEU A 35 7.07 2.19 -12.00
C LEU A 35 8.10 3.26 -12.37
N MET A 36 8.99 2.93 -13.31
CA MET A 36 9.91 3.93 -13.84
C MET A 36 9.09 5.02 -14.55
N PRO A 37 9.38 6.31 -14.31
CA PRO A 37 8.76 7.39 -15.06
C PRO A 37 8.97 7.16 -16.55
N PRO A 38 7.91 7.29 -17.36
CA PRO A 38 8.00 7.08 -18.79
C PRO A 38 8.82 8.22 -19.41
N LEU A 39 9.78 7.87 -20.26
CA LEU A 39 10.54 8.85 -21.03
C LEU A 39 9.70 9.31 -22.21
N VAL A 40 8.88 10.35 -22.00
CA VAL A 40 7.98 10.92 -23.00
C VAL A 40 8.36 12.35 -23.32
N SER A 41 8.16 12.76 -24.58
CA SER A 41 8.35 14.16 -24.99
C SER A 41 7.25 15.05 -24.40
N LYS A 42 7.51 16.36 -24.32
CA LYS A 42 6.59 17.35 -23.74
C LYS A 42 5.17 17.29 -24.32
N ASP A 43 5.04 16.96 -25.61
CA ASP A 43 3.77 16.94 -26.34
C ASP A 43 3.16 15.55 -26.49
N SER A 44 3.78 14.53 -25.86
CA SER A 44 3.24 13.17 -25.89
C SER A 44 2.02 13.05 -24.96
N PRO A 45 0.98 12.31 -25.36
CA PRO A 45 -0.12 11.98 -24.45
C PRO A 45 0.41 11.22 -23.23
N ALA A 46 -0.14 11.52 -22.06
CA ALA A 46 0.24 10.84 -20.82
C ALA A 46 0.00 9.33 -20.96
N PRO A 47 1.02 8.49 -20.76
CA PRO A 47 0.89 7.05 -20.93
C PRO A 47 0.01 6.45 -19.84
N ASP A 48 -0.85 5.52 -20.23
CA ASP A 48 -1.70 4.79 -19.29
C ASP A 48 -0.88 3.70 -18.56
N GLN A 49 -0.45 4.02 -17.34
CA GLN A 49 0.30 3.09 -16.49
C GLN A 49 -0.59 2.04 -15.79
N SER A 50 -1.91 2.22 -15.80
CA SER A 50 -2.84 1.31 -15.13
C SER A 50 -2.86 -0.09 -15.77
N ALA A 51 -2.73 -0.14 -17.10
CA ALA A 51 -2.70 -1.39 -17.87
C ALA A 51 -1.47 -2.27 -17.53
N VAL A 52 -0.32 -1.66 -17.19
CA VAL A 52 0.91 -2.38 -16.85
C VAL A 52 0.72 -3.20 -15.60
N ARG A 53 0.19 -2.60 -14.51
CA ARG A 53 -0.01 -3.30 -13.24
C ARG A 53 -1.17 -4.30 -13.27
N ALA A 54 -2.20 -4.10 -14.09
CA ALA A 54 -3.26 -5.08 -14.29
C ALA A 54 -2.75 -6.43 -14.83
N SER A 55 -1.59 -6.45 -15.49
CA SER A 55 -0.94 -7.66 -16.02
C SER A 55 -0.06 -8.40 -15.00
N TRP A 56 0.15 -7.84 -13.80
CA TRP A 56 1.07 -8.38 -12.81
C TRP A 56 0.60 -9.75 -12.28
N LYS A 57 1.52 -10.71 -12.28
CA LYS A 57 1.27 -12.08 -11.82
C LYS A 57 1.86 -12.38 -10.45
N ARG A 58 2.76 -11.53 -9.97
CA ARG A 58 3.56 -11.72 -8.75
C ARG A 58 3.66 -10.41 -7.98
N PHE A 59 3.60 -10.52 -6.66
CA PHE A 59 3.64 -9.37 -5.74
C PHE A 59 4.66 -9.62 -4.64
N GLY A 60 5.51 -8.62 -4.38
CA GLY A 60 6.52 -8.65 -3.32
C GLY A 60 6.01 -8.02 -2.02
N PHE A 61 6.87 -8.01 -0.99
CA PHE A 61 6.57 -7.44 0.33
C PHE A 61 5.97 -6.02 0.25
N THR A 62 6.67 -5.11 -0.44
CA THR A 62 6.25 -3.71 -0.55
C THR A 62 4.88 -3.56 -1.21
N ASP A 63 4.61 -4.32 -2.29
CA ASP A 63 3.30 -4.27 -2.96
C ASP A 63 2.19 -4.77 -2.03
N LEU A 64 2.42 -5.86 -1.29
CA LEU A 64 1.45 -6.41 -0.34
C LEU A 64 1.14 -5.44 0.80
N CYS A 65 2.15 -4.74 1.32
CA CYS A 65 1.96 -3.72 2.35
C CYS A 65 1.10 -2.57 1.83
N LEU A 66 1.43 -2.03 0.66
CA LEU A 66 0.66 -0.93 0.04
C LEU A 66 -0.78 -1.35 -0.30
N MET A 67 -0.98 -2.56 -0.81
CA MET A 67 -2.32 -3.08 -1.09
C MET A 67 -3.14 -3.28 0.18
N ARG A 68 -2.50 -3.73 1.28
CA ARG A 68 -3.14 -3.88 2.58
C ARG A 68 -3.48 -2.52 3.21
N LEU A 69 -2.62 -1.52 3.06
CA LEU A 69 -2.92 -0.14 3.44
C LEU A 69 -4.13 0.40 2.67
N ALA A 70 -4.15 0.21 1.34
CA ALA A 70 -5.29 0.64 0.51
C ALA A 70 -6.60 -0.02 0.96
N LYS A 71 -6.55 -1.31 1.28
CA LYS A 71 -7.69 -2.06 1.82
C LYS A 71 -8.19 -1.46 3.14
N GLN A 72 -7.29 -1.19 4.08
CA GLN A 72 -7.66 -0.60 5.38
C GLN A 72 -8.28 0.79 5.21
N LEU A 73 -7.73 1.62 4.33
CA LEU A 73 -8.27 2.94 4.03
C LEU A 73 -9.70 2.84 3.47
N VAL A 74 -9.94 1.91 2.52
CA VAL A 74 -11.28 1.69 1.95
C VAL A 74 -12.26 1.15 2.99
N ASP A 75 -11.85 0.18 3.80
CA ASP A 75 -12.68 -0.37 4.88
C ASP A 75 -13.06 0.69 5.92
N MET A 76 -12.19 1.68 6.14
CA MET A 76 -12.40 2.81 7.04
C MET A 76 -13.21 3.95 6.39
N GLY A 77 -13.67 3.77 5.15
CA GLY A 77 -14.63 4.67 4.49
C GLY A 77 -14.04 5.61 3.44
N LEU A 78 -12.75 5.51 3.10
CA LEU A 78 -12.23 6.24 1.93
C LEU A 78 -12.76 5.61 0.64
N SER A 79 -13.00 6.46 -0.35
CA SER A 79 -13.21 5.96 -1.71
C SER A 79 -11.94 5.26 -2.22
N PHE A 80 -12.11 4.33 -3.16
CA PHE A 80 -10.98 3.65 -3.80
C PHE A 80 -9.98 4.65 -4.40
N ASP A 81 -10.46 5.72 -5.04
CA ASP A 81 -9.58 6.70 -5.70
C ASP A 81 -8.74 7.49 -4.68
N GLN A 82 -9.32 7.84 -3.53
CA GLN A 82 -8.60 8.46 -2.41
C GLN A 82 -7.59 7.50 -1.78
N ALA A 83 -7.98 6.25 -1.52
CA ALA A 83 -7.05 5.26 -0.99
C ALA A 83 -5.89 5.02 -1.98
N ASN A 84 -6.19 4.93 -3.27
CA ASN A 84 -5.21 4.66 -4.31
C ASN A 84 -4.27 5.84 -4.55
N SER A 85 -4.72 7.09 -4.40
CA SER A 85 -3.84 8.27 -4.51
C SER A 85 -2.77 8.26 -3.42
N ILE A 86 -3.14 7.89 -2.19
CA ILE A 86 -2.23 7.77 -1.04
C ILE A 86 -1.20 6.66 -1.28
N VAL A 87 -1.66 5.44 -1.59
CA VAL A 87 -0.76 4.28 -1.70
C VAL A 87 0.06 4.25 -2.99
N SER A 88 -0.32 5.06 -3.98
CA SER A 88 0.45 5.20 -5.23
C SER A 88 1.61 6.19 -5.10
N ASN A 89 1.74 6.92 -3.98
CA ASN A 89 2.84 7.85 -3.76
C ASN A 89 4.16 7.10 -3.51
N GLU A 90 5.25 7.57 -4.12
CA GLU A 90 6.58 6.98 -3.99
C GLU A 90 7.15 7.15 -2.56
N GLU A 91 6.81 8.24 -1.88
CA GLU A 91 7.15 8.43 -0.45
C GLU A 91 6.53 7.32 0.40
N MET A 92 5.26 6.97 0.13
CA MET A 92 4.57 5.88 0.82
C MET A 92 5.24 4.52 0.52
N ARG A 93 5.69 4.32 -0.73
CA ARG A 93 6.41 3.10 -1.13
C ARG A 93 7.72 2.95 -0.36
N ALA A 94 8.47 4.04 -0.20
CA ALA A 94 9.77 4.03 0.49
C ALA A 94 9.66 3.57 1.94
N LEU A 95 8.54 3.85 2.61
CA LEU A 95 8.26 3.44 4.00
C LEU A 95 8.11 1.92 4.18
N PHE A 96 7.80 1.20 3.10
CA PHE A 96 7.66 -0.28 3.09
C PHE A 96 8.82 -0.98 2.36
N SER A 97 9.98 -0.33 2.24
CA SER A 97 11.17 -0.94 1.64
C SER A 97 11.67 -2.13 2.48
N GLU A 98 11.83 -3.29 1.84
CA GLU A 98 12.26 -4.52 2.49
C GLU A 98 13.72 -4.41 2.97
N GLY A 99 13.97 -4.74 4.24
CA GLY A 99 15.31 -4.63 4.85
C GLY A 99 15.58 -3.33 5.60
N SER A 100 14.74 -2.30 5.42
CA SER A 100 14.67 -1.19 6.37
C SER A 100 13.94 -1.68 7.62
N ALA A 101 14.50 -1.44 8.81
CA ALA A 101 13.75 -1.64 10.05
C ALA A 101 12.51 -0.76 9.93
N THR A 102 11.33 -1.37 9.70
CA THR A 102 10.11 -0.63 9.34
C THR A 102 10.01 0.60 10.20
N THR A 103 10.19 1.76 9.55
CA THR A 103 10.31 3.01 10.28
C THR A 103 9.04 3.19 11.07
N ASP A 104 9.18 3.64 12.32
CA ASP A 104 8.04 3.86 13.19
C ASP A 104 7.18 5.00 12.61
N ALA A 105 6.26 4.62 11.73
CA ALA A 105 5.57 5.54 10.84
C ALA A 105 4.06 5.39 10.99
N VAL A 106 3.37 6.51 11.07
CA VAL A 106 1.91 6.62 11.13
C VAL A 106 1.43 7.39 9.92
N VAL A 107 0.36 6.90 9.30
CA VAL A 107 -0.39 7.67 8.32
C VAL A 107 -1.65 8.19 9.00
N MET A 108 -1.85 9.50 8.94
CA MET A 108 -3.08 10.16 9.35
C MET A 108 -3.82 10.65 8.10
N CYS A 109 -5.11 10.36 8.01
CA CYS A 109 -6.00 10.88 6.98
C CYS A 109 -7.22 11.53 7.63
N TRP A 110 -7.78 12.58 7.04
CA TRP A 110 -8.97 13.28 7.56
C TRP A 110 -10.06 13.36 6.49
N PRO A 111 -10.96 12.37 6.42
CA PRO A 111 -12.08 12.40 5.50
C PRO A 111 -12.97 13.64 5.72
N PRO A 112 -13.60 14.19 4.66
CA PRO A 112 -13.59 13.74 3.26
C PRO A 112 -12.40 14.27 2.45
N PHE A 113 -11.45 14.98 3.07
CA PHE A 113 -10.32 15.56 2.38
C PHE A 113 -9.37 14.47 1.86
N GLN A 114 -8.74 14.72 0.72
CA GLN A 114 -7.78 13.77 0.11
C GLN A 114 -6.38 13.87 0.71
N GLU A 115 -6.19 14.78 1.65
CA GLU A 115 -4.90 15.02 2.27
C GLU A 115 -4.59 13.95 3.31
N TYR A 116 -3.31 13.63 3.42
CA TYR A 116 -2.78 12.74 4.44
C TYR A 116 -1.45 13.30 4.94
N MET A 117 -1.12 12.96 6.17
CA MET A 117 0.17 13.23 6.79
C MET A 117 0.84 11.91 7.12
N VAL A 118 2.16 11.88 6.93
CA VAL A 118 3.00 10.78 7.40
C VAL A 118 3.85 11.32 8.54
N PHE A 119 3.79 10.66 9.69
CA PHE A 119 4.64 10.98 10.84
C PHE A 119 5.67 9.87 11.01
N VAL A 120 6.96 10.21 10.91
CA VAL A 120 8.05 9.23 10.95
C VAL A 120 8.98 9.49 12.14
N GLY A 121 9.22 8.48 12.97
CA GLY A 121 10.15 8.57 14.09
C GLY A 121 9.75 9.67 15.08
N GLU A 122 10.65 10.62 15.35
CA GLU A 122 10.43 11.73 16.30
C GLU A 122 9.25 12.65 15.91
N GLU A 123 8.88 12.71 14.62
CA GLU A 123 7.74 13.52 14.17
C GLU A 123 6.40 13.02 14.74
N ARG A 124 6.34 11.77 15.22
CA ARG A 124 5.17 11.22 15.90
C ARG A 124 4.70 12.06 17.08
N ARG A 125 5.60 12.82 17.72
CA ARG A 125 5.24 13.73 18.81
C ARG A 125 4.19 14.77 18.40
N TYR A 126 4.13 15.13 17.12
CA TYR A 126 3.17 16.11 16.58
C TYR A 126 1.81 15.49 16.24
N LEU A 127 1.67 14.16 16.29
CA LEU A 127 0.42 13.48 15.94
C LEU A 127 -0.76 13.98 16.80
N ALA A 128 -0.53 14.17 18.11
CA ALA A 128 -1.58 14.63 19.02
C ALA A 128 -2.06 16.05 18.66
N ASP A 129 -1.14 16.94 18.29
CA ASP A 129 -1.45 18.32 17.90
C ASP A 129 -2.27 18.35 16.60
N HIS A 130 -1.90 17.52 15.61
CA HIS A 130 -2.64 17.41 14.36
C HIS A 130 -4.01 16.74 14.54
N LEU A 131 -4.12 15.74 15.41
CA LEU A 131 -5.41 15.13 15.77
C LEU A 131 -6.34 16.14 16.45
N ALA A 132 -5.81 17.02 17.30
CA ALA A 132 -6.59 18.09 17.93
C ALA A 132 -7.09 19.12 16.90
N GLN A 133 -6.37 19.31 15.80
CA GLN A 133 -6.75 20.20 14.69
C GLN A 133 -7.72 19.55 13.70
N ALA A 134 -7.78 18.21 13.66
CA ALA A 134 -8.73 17.48 12.83
C ALA A 134 -10.15 17.67 13.40
N ASN A 135 -10.80 18.77 13.01
CA ASN A 135 -12.19 19.07 13.35
C ASN A 135 -13.14 18.00 12.76
N GLY A 136 -13.33 16.89 13.48
CA GLY A 136 -14.21 15.80 13.08
C GLY A 136 -13.54 14.43 13.23
N THR A 137 -13.33 13.75 12.10
CA THR A 137 -12.84 12.37 12.07
C THR A 137 -11.44 12.30 11.46
N ALA A 138 -10.54 11.59 12.14
CA ALA A 138 -9.23 11.23 11.62
C ALA A 138 -9.06 9.70 11.63
N LEU A 139 -8.47 9.17 10.58
CA LEU A 139 -8.02 7.80 10.48
C LEU A 139 -6.53 7.77 10.75
N VAL A 140 -6.11 6.89 11.66
CA VAL A 140 -4.70 6.74 12.06
C VAL A 140 -4.29 5.30 11.81
N ILE A 141 -3.28 5.11 10.97
CA ILE A 141 -2.83 3.78 10.55
C ILE A 141 -1.34 3.59 10.84
N GLU A 142 -1.05 2.61 11.68
CA GLU A 142 0.28 2.16 12.05
C GLU A 142 0.91 1.31 10.94
N LEU A 143 1.90 1.87 10.21
CA LEU A 143 2.52 1.17 9.08
C LEU A 143 3.33 -0.05 9.51
N LYS A 144 3.94 0.00 10.70
CA LYS A 144 4.68 -1.13 11.28
C LYS A 144 3.79 -2.36 11.48
N ALA A 145 2.54 -2.18 11.90
CA ALA A 145 1.60 -3.28 12.10
C ALA A 145 1.24 -3.98 10.77
N ILE A 146 1.10 -3.21 9.69
CA ILE A 146 0.90 -3.73 8.33
C ILE A 146 2.09 -4.59 7.91
N ALA A 147 3.30 -4.05 8.03
CA ALA A 147 4.54 -4.73 7.66
C ALA A 147 4.76 -6.03 8.45
N GLN A 148 4.51 -6.01 9.77
CA GLN A 148 4.62 -7.20 10.61
C GLN A 148 3.63 -8.29 10.17
N THR A 149 2.38 -7.90 9.88
CA THR A 149 1.36 -8.83 9.41
C THR A 149 1.76 -9.47 8.08
N VAL A 150 2.18 -8.67 7.11
CA VAL A 150 2.61 -9.16 5.78
C VAL A 150 3.85 -10.06 5.92
N THR A 151 4.83 -9.66 6.73
CA THR A 151 6.03 -10.46 7.00
C THR A 151 5.69 -11.81 7.59
N SER A 152 4.81 -11.86 8.59
CA SER A 152 4.37 -13.12 9.20
C SER A 152 3.71 -14.03 8.18
N LYS A 153 2.79 -13.48 7.37
CA LYS A 153 2.09 -14.25 6.34
C LYS A 153 3.02 -14.76 5.24
N LEU A 154 4.01 -13.97 4.83
CA LEU A 154 5.03 -14.41 3.88
C LEU A 154 5.91 -15.53 4.45
N LYS A 155 6.27 -15.46 5.74
CA LYS A 155 7.01 -16.54 6.42
C LYS A 155 6.19 -17.83 6.50
N GLU A 156 4.91 -17.75 6.85
CA GLU A 156 3.98 -18.90 6.87
C GLU A 156 3.96 -19.60 5.50
N ILE A 157 3.73 -18.85 4.42
CA ILE A 157 3.67 -19.39 3.05
C ILE A 157 5.01 -20.01 2.63
N ARG A 158 6.13 -19.38 3.00
CA ARG A 158 7.45 -19.94 2.71
C ARG A 158 7.66 -21.28 3.41
N ASN A 159 7.22 -21.39 4.67
CA ASN A 159 7.36 -22.62 5.44
C ASN A 159 6.40 -23.73 4.94
N GLU A 160 5.18 -23.38 4.49
CA GLU A 160 4.27 -24.33 3.80
C GLU A 160 4.92 -24.96 2.57
N GLY A 161 5.65 -24.17 1.77
CA GLY A 161 6.34 -24.66 0.57
C GLY A 161 7.56 -25.55 0.86
N VAL A 162 8.15 -25.46 2.06
CA VAL A 162 9.30 -26.29 2.48
C VAL A 162 8.84 -27.60 3.12
N SER A 163 7.67 -27.62 3.76
CA SER A 163 7.12 -28.84 4.39
C SER A 163 6.49 -29.83 3.40
N ALA A 164 6.38 -29.47 2.13
CA ALA A 164 5.80 -30.30 1.05
C ALA A 164 6.87 -30.98 0.17
N LEU A 165 8.15 -30.94 0.59
CA LEU A 165 9.31 -31.60 -0.02
C LEU A 165 9.90 -32.60 0.99
#